data_AF-S9R5F4-F1
#
_entry.id   AF-S9R5F4-F1
#
_cell.length_a   1.000
_cell.length_b   1.000
_cell.length_c   1.000
_cell.angle_alpha   90.00
_cell.angle_beta   90.00
_cell.angle_gamma   90.00
#
_symmetry.space_group_name_H-M   'P 1'
#
loop_
_entity.id
_entity.type
_entity.pdbx_description
1 polymer ?
#
loop_
_entity_poly.entity_id
_entity_poly.type
_entity_poly.pdbx_seq_one_letter_code
_entity_poly.pdbx_strand_id
1 'polypeptide(L)'
;MSAKINWDSIRALARRVIEHGNPLELTEDTRALLRRTAQEVGISQQETEDALRGVNTATTLLKEAMRRINDGSDRITRALRRMSDLRDKGDLDGACQQMRDVLAVEVVPLYRKQADKRLKELTQLSEVAATGRVSADLPDRPQLAVLAHRVQQGHALELTDDLRALLHRTAPTAGISEVETEEALKSTGGAEALMGMILSRFRDGRERITRALFRMTSLRDAGDLEGARQQLRDVLAVEVVPIYREMAEENLAGLDSPPLEP
;
A
#
# COMPACT_ATOMS: atom_id res chain seq x y z
N MET A 1 11.47 16.46 -3.28
CA MET A 1 10.82 15.93 -2.06
C MET A 1 9.41 16.50 -1.97
N SER A 2 8.37 15.66 -2.01
CA SER A 2 7.00 16.12 -1.79
C SER A 2 6.82 16.33 -0.29
N ALA A 3 6.60 17.56 0.17
CA ALA A 3 6.16 17.78 1.54
C ALA A 3 4.96 16.85 1.81
N LYS A 4 5.07 16.00 2.83
CA LYS A 4 3.97 15.10 3.21
C LYS A 4 2.85 16.01 3.72
N ILE A 5 1.76 16.10 2.98
CA ILE A 5 0.61 16.90 3.38
C ILE A 5 0.12 16.36 4.73
N ASN A 6 0.08 17.25 5.73
CA ASN A 6 -0.39 16.92 7.08
C ASN A 6 -1.73 17.62 7.32
N TRP A 7 -2.81 16.84 7.38
CA TRP A 7 -4.17 17.31 7.65
C TRP A 7 -4.60 17.21 9.12
N ASP A 8 -3.69 16.90 10.04
CA ASP A 8 -4.05 16.73 11.44
C ASP A 8 -4.55 18.02 12.08
N SER A 9 -3.98 19.17 11.71
CA SER A 9 -4.44 20.48 12.18
C SER A 9 -5.87 20.79 11.72
N ILE A 10 -6.20 20.52 10.45
CA ILE A 10 -7.56 20.76 9.95
C ILE A 10 -8.56 19.76 10.54
N ARG A 11 -8.16 18.49 10.75
CA ARG A 11 -8.96 17.48 11.43
C ARG A 11 -9.26 17.87 12.88
N ALA A 12 -8.27 18.39 13.60
CA ALA A 12 -8.46 18.88 14.96
C ALA A 12 -9.44 20.06 15.01
N LEU A 13 -9.31 21.01 14.07
CA LEU A 13 -10.25 22.12 13.94
C LEU A 13 -11.67 21.63 13.60
N ALA A 14 -11.79 20.71 12.65
CA ALA A 14 -13.06 20.11 12.24
C ALA A 14 -13.75 19.38 13.39
N ARG A 15 -13.03 18.57 14.16
CA ARG A 15 -13.55 17.90 15.36
C ARG A 15 -14.13 18.93 16.33
N ARG A 16 -13.37 19.99 16.62
CA ARG A 16 -13.81 21.04 17.54
C ARG A 16 -15.07 21.77 17.06
N VAL A 17 -15.14 22.12 15.78
CA VAL A 17 -16.22 22.98 15.24
C VAL A 17 -17.45 22.17 14.80
N ILE A 18 -17.23 21.05 14.13
CA ILE A 18 -18.31 20.24 13.52
C ILE A 18 -18.82 19.20 14.51
N GLU A 19 -17.94 18.46 15.19
CA GLU A 19 -18.34 17.37 16.09
C GLU A 19 -18.74 17.89 17.48
N HIS A 20 -17.98 18.85 18.03
CA HIS A 20 -18.26 19.41 19.36
C HIS A 20 -19.12 20.69 19.33
N GLY A 21 -19.42 21.23 18.14
CA GLY A 21 -20.30 22.38 17.97
C GLY A 21 -19.72 23.72 18.44
N ASN A 22 -18.40 23.82 18.65
CA ASN A 22 -17.79 25.08 19.06
C ASN A 22 -17.84 26.11 17.92
N PRO A 23 -18.01 27.42 18.22
CA PRO A 23 -17.95 28.46 17.21
C PRO A 23 -16.61 28.46 16.47
N LEU A 24 -16.64 28.67 15.15
CA LEU A 24 -15.44 28.88 14.36
C LEU A 24 -14.95 30.32 14.54
N GLU A 25 -13.76 30.47 15.09
CA GLU A 25 -13.09 31.76 15.20
C GLU A 25 -12.23 32.02 13.96
N LEU A 26 -12.53 33.08 13.21
CA LEU A 26 -11.74 33.49 12.05
C LEU A 26 -10.54 34.37 12.45
N THR A 27 -9.63 33.77 13.20
CA THR A 27 -8.28 34.32 13.41
C THR A 27 -7.46 34.23 12.13
N GLU A 28 -6.36 34.99 12.04
CA GLU A 28 -5.50 34.92 10.85
C GLU A 28 -4.90 33.51 10.66
N ASP A 29 -4.53 32.84 11.74
CA ASP A 29 -4.07 31.44 11.69
C ASP A 29 -5.14 30.49 11.15
N THR A 30 -6.40 30.66 11.58
CA THR A 30 -7.51 29.85 11.09
C THR A 30 -7.78 30.12 9.61
N ARG A 31 -7.73 31.39 9.18
CA ARG A 31 -7.83 31.74 7.75
C ARG A 31 -6.69 31.12 6.95
N ALA A 32 -5.45 31.23 7.41
CA ALA A 32 -4.29 30.64 6.76
C ALA A 32 -4.39 29.11 6.64
N LEU A 33 -4.84 28.43 7.70
CA LEU A 33 -5.09 26.98 7.70
C LEU A 33 -6.17 26.60 6.68
N LEU A 34 -7.29 27.32 6.66
CA LEU A 34 -8.39 27.07 5.71
C LEU A 34 -7.95 27.32 4.26
N ARG A 35 -7.20 28.40 3.98
CA ARG A 35 -6.66 28.68 2.65
C ARG A 35 -5.77 27.57 2.14
N ARG A 36 -4.78 27.18 2.96
CA ARG A 36 -3.86 26.09 2.61
C ARG A 36 -4.62 24.80 2.35
N THR A 37 -5.53 24.43 3.25
CA THR A 37 -6.28 23.18 3.10
C THR A 37 -7.19 23.21 1.87
N ALA A 38 -7.87 24.33 1.61
CA ALA A 38 -8.73 24.50 0.43
C ALA A 38 -7.94 24.25 -0.86
N GLN A 39 -6.74 24.81 -0.98
CA GLN A 39 -5.84 24.54 -2.10
C GLN A 39 -5.44 23.06 -2.19
N GLU A 40 -5.10 22.44 -1.06
CA GLU A 40 -4.72 21.01 -1.00
C GLU A 40 -5.85 20.06 -1.39
N VAL A 41 -7.12 20.47 -1.25
CA VAL A 41 -8.31 19.69 -1.64
C VAL A 41 -8.94 20.14 -2.96
N GLY A 42 -8.26 21.01 -3.71
CA GLY A 42 -8.70 21.45 -5.03
C GLY A 42 -9.91 22.40 -5.02
N ILE A 43 -10.07 23.19 -3.96
CA ILE A 43 -11.01 24.32 -3.92
C ILE A 43 -10.28 25.56 -4.44
N SER A 44 -10.92 26.36 -5.29
CA SER A 44 -10.26 27.51 -5.90
C SER A 44 -9.96 28.60 -4.89
N GLN A 45 -8.94 29.42 -5.18
CA GLN A 45 -8.60 30.58 -4.34
C GLN A 45 -9.77 31.57 -4.23
N GLN A 46 -10.51 31.78 -5.33
CA GLN A 46 -11.69 32.65 -5.35
C GLN A 46 -12.77 32.16 -4.38
N GLU A 47 -13.20 30.89 -4.50
CA GLU A 47 -14.20 30.29 -3.61
C GLU A 47 -13.75 30.33 -2.14
N THR A 48 -12.46 30.13 -1.91
CA THR A 48 -11.85 30.18 -0.59
C THR A 48 -11.96 31.59 0.02
N GLU A 49 -11.49 32.63 -0.68
CA GLU A 49 -11.55 34.00 -0.17
C GLU A 49 -12.99 34.48 0.01
N ASP A 50 -13.90 34.11 -0.90
CA ASP A 50 -15.32 34.42 -0.78
C ASP A 50 -15.92 33.76 0.47
N ALA A 51 -15.57 32.50 0.76
CA ALA A 51 -16.02 31.80 1.95
C ALA A 51 -15.45 32.38 3.26
N LEU A 52 -14.22 32.90 3.26
CA LEU A 52 -13.56 33.46 4.43
C LEU A 52 -14.08 34.84 4.88
N ARG A 53 -15.04 35.42 4.14
CA ARG A 53 -15.71 36.69 4.50
C ARG A 53 -16.67 36.58 5.68
N GLY A 54 -17.11 35.37 6.03
CA GLY A 54 -18.07 35.14 7.10
C GLY A 54 -17.84 33.83 7.83
N VAL A 55 -18.18 33.79 9.12
CA VAL A 55 -18.03 32.60 9.97
C VAL A 55 -18.85 31.42 9.43
N ASN A 56 -20.09 31.66 9.01
CA ASN A 56 -20.96 30.61 8.48
C ASN A 56 -20.41 30.03 7.16
N THR A 57 -19.98 30.88 6.24
CA THR A 57 -19.42 30.46 4.95
C THR A 57 -18.07 29.77 5.11
N ALA A 58 -17.23 30.21 6.05
CA ALA A 58 -15.98 29.54 6.38
C ALA A 58 -16.20 28.19 7.07
N THR A 59 -17.26 28.05 7.86
CA THR A 59 -17.66 26.76 8.44
C THR A 59 -18.11 25.79 7.34
N THR A 60 -18.82 26.28 6.32
CA THR A 60 -19.14 25.48 5.12
C THR A 60 -17.89 25.05 4.36
N LEU A 61 -16.92 25.95 4.19
CA LEU A 61 -15.62 25.62 3.59
C LEU A 61 -14.89 24.52 4.36
N LEU A 62 -14.85 24.61 5.70
CA LEU A 62 -14.26 23.59 6.57
C LEU A 62 -14.94 22.23 6.36
N LYS A 63 -16.28 22.19 6.35
CA LYS A 63 -17.06 20.96 6.10
C LYS A 63 -16.75 20.36 4.73
N GLU A 64 -16.71 21.18 3.69
CA GLU A 64 -16.42 20.71 2.33
C GLU A 64 -14.99 20.18 2.20
N ALA A 65 -14.01 20.86 2.79
CA ALA A 65 -12.62 20.39 2.80
C ALA A 65 -12.51 19.03 3.50
N MET A 66 -13.15 18.87 4.67
CA MET A 66 -13.17 17.59 5.38
C MET A 66 -13.87 16.48 4.60
N ARG A 67 -15.00 16.80 3.95
CA ARG A 67 -15.70 15.86 3.09
C ARG A 67 -14.81 15.37 1.95
N ARG A 68 -14.12 16.27 1.24
CA ARG A 68 -13.20 15.91 0.14
C ARG A 68 -12.03 15.04 0.62
N ILE A 69 -11.45 15.34 1.79
CA ILE A 69 -10.39 14.53 2.39
C ILE A 69 -10.90 13.12 2.66
N ASN A 70 -12.04 12.99 3.33
CA ASN A 70 -12.57 11.68 3.74
C ASN A 70 -13.06 10.87 2.53
N ASP A 71 -13.89 11.46 1.68
CA ASP A 71 -14.42 10.80 0.48
C ASP A 71 -13.29 10.37 -0.46
N GLY A 72 -12.29 11.23 -0.67
CA GLY A 72 -11.14 10.93 -1.50
C GLY A 72 -10.25 9.83 -0.91
N SER A 73 -10.00 9.86 0.40
CA SER A 73 -9.27 8.81 1.12
C SER A 73 -9.95 7.45 0.97
N ASP A 74 -11.26 7.41 1.17
CA ASP A 74 -12.05 6.19 1.06
C ASP A 74 -12.08 5.67 -0.37
N ARG A 75 -12.28 6.57 -1.33
CA ARG A 75 -12.28 6.24 -2.76
C ARG A 75 -10.95 5.62 -3.19
N ILE A 76 -9.83 6.30 -2.93
CA ILE A 76 -8.51 5.78 -3.33
C ILE A 76 -8.20 4.46 -2.61
N THR A 77 -8.49 4.36 -1.31
CA THR A 77 -8.21 3.13 -0.54
C THR A 77 -8.99 1.93 -1.09
N ARG A 78 -10.28 2.10 -1.37
CA ARG A 78 -11.10 1.04 -1.96
C ARG A 78 -10.62 0.65 -3.36
N ALA A 79 -10.32 1.64 -4.21
CA ALA A 79 -9.85 1.40 -5.56
C ALA A 79 -8.49 0.69 -5.56
N LEU A 80 -7.56 1.05 -4.68
CA LEU A 80 -6.25 0.40 -4.56
C LEU A 80 -6.36 -1.07 -4.12
N ARG A 81 -7.30 -1.39 -3.22
CA ARG A 81 -7.56 -2.79 -2.82
C ARG A 81 -8.06 -3.59 -4.02
N ARG A 82 -9.12 -3.12 -4.69
CA ARG A 82 -9.69 -3.79 -5.87
C ARG A 82 -8.68 -3.93 -7.00
N MET A 83 -7.90 -2.89 -7.27
CA MET A 83 -6.82 -2.89 -8.25
C MET A 83 -5.78 -3.96 -7.94
N SER A 84 -5.38 -4.09 -6.67
CA SER A 84 -4.43 -5.13 -6.24
C SER A 84 -5.01 -6.53 -6.44
N ASP A 85 -6.27 -6.75 -6.08
CA ASP A 85 -6.94 -8.05 -6.27
C ASP A 85 -7.04 -8.44 -7.75
N LEU A 86 -7.31 -7.48 -8.63
CA LEU A 86 -7.38 -7.70 -10.08
C LEU A 86 -6.00 -8.01 -10.66
N ARG A 87 -4.98 -7.22 -10.30
CA ARG A 87 -3.58 -7.45 -10.70
C ARG A 87 -3.10 -8.83 -10.25
N ASP A 88 -3.40 -9.22 -9.01
CA ASP A 88 -2.97 -10.50 -8.46
C ASP A 88 -3.66 -11.70 -9.16
N LYS A 89 -4.81 -11.47 -9.84
CA LYS A 89 -5.48 -12.43 -10.72
C LYS A 89 -5.00 -12.36 -12.19
N GLY A 90 -4.10 -11.43 -12.51
CA GLY A 90 -3.62 -11.19 -13.88
C GLY A 90 -4.49 -10.24 -14.71
N ASP A 91 -5.58 -9.69 -14.17
CA ASP A 91 -6.45 -8.74 -14.85
C ASP A 91 -5.89 -7.30 -14.75
N LEU A 92 -4.87 -7.02 -15.58
CA LEU A 92 -4.22 -5.71 -15.60
C LEU A 92 -5.10 -4.62 -16.23
N ASP A 93 -5.97 -4.97 -17.16
CA ASP A 93 -6.90 -4.01 -17.79
C ASP A 93 -7.96 -3.55 -16.78
N GLY A 94 -8.55 -4.48 -16.05
CA GLY A 94 -9.46 -4.19 -14.94
C GLY A 94 -8.77 -3.38 -13.85
N ALA A 95 -7.53 -3.73 -13.49
CA ALA A 95 -6.71 -2.98 -12.54
C ALA A 95 -6.47 -1.52 -13.00
N CYS A 96 -6.13 -1.32 -14.27
CA CYS A 96 -5.99 0.01 -14.87
C CYS A 96 -7.31 0.79 -14.82
N GLN A 97 -8.43 0.12 -15.13
CA GLN A 97 -9.74 0.76 -15.12
C GLN A 97 -10.10 1.30 -13.73
N GLN A 98 -9.78 0.59 -12.65
CA GLN A 98 -10.00 1.11 -11.29
C GLN A 98 -9.29 2.45 -11.05
N MET A 99 -8.09 2.66 -11.58
CA MET A 99 -7.38 3.94 -11.42
C MET A 99 -7.95 5.03 -12.34
N ARG A 100 -8.39 4.69 -13.56
CA ARG A 100 -9.09 5.62 -14.46
C ARG A 100 -10.40 6.10 -13.86
N ASP A 101 -11.17 5.22 -13.23
CA ASP A 101 -12.44 5.54 -12.57
C ASP A 101 -12.22 6.54 -11.42
N VAL A 102 -11.14 6.38 -10.64
CA VAL A 102 -10.76 7.36 -9.61
C VAL A 102 -10.42 8.70 -10.26
N LEU A 103 -9.57 8.72 -11.29
CA LEU A 103 -9.13 9.94 -11.96
C LEU A 103 -10.27 10.70 -12.64
N ALA A 104 -11.36 10.02 -13.02
CA ALA A 104 -12.53 10.64 -13.62
C ALA A 104 -13.33 11.50 -12.63
N VAL A 105 -13.31 11.16 -11.34
CA VAL A 105 -14.17 11.82 -10.32
C VAL A 105 -13.39 12.51 -9.20
N GLU A 106 -12.12 12.18 -9.01
CA GLU A 106 -11.32 12.73 -7.93
C GLU A 106 -10.87 14.16 -8.23
N VAL A 107 -11.07 15.05 -7.27
CA VAL A 107 -10.73 16.47 -7.37
C VAL A 107 -9.52 16.84 -6.51
N VAL A 108 -9.24 16.05 -5.47
CA VAL A 108 -8.12 16.30 -4.55
C VAL A 108 -6.79 15.95 -5.24
N PRO A 109 -5.89 16.93 -5.48
CA PRO A 109 -4.65 16.72 -6.23
C PRO A 109 -3.77 15.59 -5.69
N LEU A 110 -3.70 15.43 -4.37
CA LEU A 110 -2.92 14.36 -3.74
C LEU A 110 -3.41 12.97 -4.18
N TYR A 111 -4.71 12.73 -4.14
CA TYR A 111 -5.28 11.43 -4.47
C TYR A 111 -5.26 11.15 -5.98
N ARG A 112 -5.47 12.18 -6.82
CA ARG A 112 -5.25 12.09 -8.27
C ARG A 112 -3.83 11.64 -8.58
N LYS A 113 -2.83 12.31 -7.99
CA LYS A 113 -1.41 11.97 -8.17
C LYS A 113 -1.08 10.52 -7.76
N GLN A 114 -1.72 10.02 -6.70
CA GLN A 114 -1.56 8.62 -6.29
C GLN A 114 -2.16 7.66 -7.32
N ALA A 115 -3.37 7.94 -7.81
CA ALA A 115 -4.01 7.13 -8.85
C ALA A 115 -3.22 7.16 -10.18
N ASP A 116 -2.74 8.33 -10.61
CA ASP A 116 -1.91 8.49 -11.80
C ASP A 116 -0.62 7.67 -11.71
N LYS A 117 0.08 7.73 -10.56
CA LYS A 117 1.29 6.95 -10.33
C LYS A 117 1.00 5.45 -10.49
N ARG A 118 -0.09 4.96 -9.89
CA ARG A 118 -0.48 3.56 -9.95
C ARG A 118 -0.91 3.14 -11.36
N LEU A 119 -1.62 4.00 -12.09
CA LEU A 119 -1.98 3.75 -13.48
C LEU A 119 -0.75 3.64 -14.39
N LYS A 120 0.26 4.50 -14.18
CA LYS A 120 1.53 4.42 -14.91
C LYS A 120 2.25 3.10 -14.62
N GLU A 121 2.36 2.72 -13.34
CA GLU A 121 2.97 1.44 -12.94
C GLU A 121 2.24 0.24 -13.58
N LEU A 122 0.90 0.24 -13.59
CA LEU A 122 0.10 -0.84 -14.20
C LEU A 122 0.26 -0.91 -15.72
N THR A 123 0.29 0.24 -16.39
CA THR A 123 0.52 0.29 -17.85
C THR A 123 1.88 -0.32 -18.20
N GLN A 124 2.93 0.03 -17.47
CA GLN A 124 4.26 -0.56 -17.65
C GLN A 124 4.27 -2.06 -17.33
N LEU A 125 3.53 -2.50 -16.30
CA LEU A 125 3.37 -3.94 -16.02
C LEU A 125 2.66 -4.67 -17.16
N SER A 126 1.68 -4.05 -17.83
CA SER A 126 1.05 -4.63 -19.03
C SER A 126 2.05 -4.79 -20.18
N GLU A 127 3.01 -3.87 -20.33
CA GLU A 127 4.10 -4.02 -21.31
C GLU A 127 5.03 -5.19 -20.95
N VAL A 128 5.37 -5.36 -19.66
CA VAL A 128 6.11 -6.54 -19.17
C VAL A 128 5.33 -7.82 -19.47
N ALA A 129 4.01 -7.83 -19.23
CA ALA A 129 3.13 -8.97 -19.51
C ALA A 129 3.15 -9.33 -21.00
N ALA A 130 3.05 -8.33 -21.88
CA ALA A 130 2.95 -8.49 -23.31
C ALA A 130 4.27 -8.90 -23.97
N THR A 131 5.39 -8.35 -23.48
CA THR A 131 6.71 -8.56 -24.10
C THR A 131 7.54 -9.64 -23.44
N GLY A 132 7.25 -9.97 -22.18
CA GLY A 132 8.12 -10.82 -21.35
C GLY A 132 9.41 -10.14 -20.90
N ARG A 133 9.59 -8.84 -21.17
CA ARG A 133 10.80 -8.09 -20.82
C ARG A 133 10.60 -7.30 -19.53
N VAL A 134 11.55 -7.40 -18.62
CA VAL A 134 11.53 -6.67 -17.35
C VAL A 134 11.90 -5.21 -17.57
N SER A 135 11.50 -4.36 -16.62
CA SER A 135 11.79 -2.94 -16.57
C SER A 135 12.47 -2.58 -15.25
N ALA A 136 13.54 -1.78 -15.31
CA ALA A 136 14.25 -1.29 -14.14
C ALA A 136 13.43 -0.28 -13.31
N ASP A 137 12.43 0.35 -13.92
CA ASP A 137 11.58 1.36 -13.26
C ASP A 137 10.45 0.76 -12.42
N LEU A 138 10.26 -0.55 -12.51
CA LEU A 138 9.16 -1.25 -11.86
C LEU A 138 9.62 -2.04 -10.62
N PRO A 139 8.75 -2.17 -9.60
CA PRO A 139 9.06 -3.03 -8.46
C PRO A 139 9.19 -4.50 -8.89
N ASP A 140 10.19 -5.19 -8.36
CA ASP A 140 10.58 -6.54 -8.77
C ASP A 140 9.46 -7.58 -8.63
N ARG A 141 8.80 -7.68 -7.47
CA ARG A 141 7.76 -8.72 -7.21
C ARG A 141 6.53 -8.61 -8.14
N PRO A 142 5.93 -7.42 -8.37
CA PRO A 142 4.88 -7.26 -9.37
C PRO A 142 5.28 -7.71 -10.78
N GLN A 143 6.53 -7.48 -11.20
CA GLN A 143 7.02 -7.96 -12.49
C GLN A 143 7.04 -9.49 -12.54
N LEU A 144 7.57 -10.14 -11.50
CA LEU A 144 7.54 -11.60 -11.39
C LEU A 144 6.13 -12.18 -11.46
N ALA A 145 5.16 -11.56 -10.77
CA ALA A 145 3.77 -12.02 -10.77
C ALA A 145 3.16 -11.98 -12.18
N VAL A 146 3.41 -10.89 -12.91
CA VAL A 146 2.95 -10.74 -14.29
C VAL A 146 3.62 -11.72 -15.25
N LEU A 147 4.94 -11.93 -15.12
CA LEU A 147 5.67 -12.91 -15.93
C LEU A 147 5.22 -14.35 -15.64
N ALA A 148 4.96 -14.68 -14.37
CA ALA A 148 4.41 -15.98 -14.00
C ALA A 148 3.01 -16.19 -14.62
N HIS A 149 2.16 -15.15 -14.64
CA HIS A 149 0.86 -15.25 -15.29
C HIS A 149 0.98 -15.41 -16.81
N ARG A 150 1.91 -14.70 -17.45
CA ARG A 150 2.24 -14.87 -18.88
C ARG A 150 2.56 -16.33 -19.22
N VAL A 151 3.43 -16.97 -18.43
CA VAL A 151 3.83 -18.38 -18.60
C VAL A 151 2.63 -19.33 -18.40
N GLN A 152 1.79 -19.07 -17.38
CA GLN A 152 0.56 -19.85 -17.15
C GLN A 152 -0.42 -19.78 -18.32
N GLN A 153 -0.43 -18.67 -19.06
CA GLN A 153 -1.22 -18.50 -20.28
C GLN A 153 -0.59 -19.17 -21.51
N GLY A 154 0.56 -19.86 -21.37
CA GLY A 154 1.24 -20.58 -22.43
C GLY A 154 2.16 -19.72 -23.30
N HIS A 155 2.41 -18.46 -22.92
CA HIS A 155 3.36 -17.61 -23.63
C HIS A 155 4.78 -17.92 -23.16
N ALA A 156 5.68 -18.16 -24.11
CA ALA A 156 7.08 -18.41 -23.82
C ALA A 156 7.75 -17.21 -23.13
N LEU A 157 8.71 -17.55 -22.27
CA LEU A 157 9.59 -16.60 -21.61
C LEU A 157 11.05 -16.85 -22.05
N GLU A 158 11.75 -15.77 -22.38
CA GLU A 158 13.18 -15.84 -22.67
C GLU A 158 13.97 -15.59 -21.40
N LEU A 159 14.97 -16.43 -21.12
CA LEU A 159 15.84 -16.27 -19.96
C LEU A 159 16.95 -15.25 -20.25
N THR A 160 16.56 -13.98 -20.32
CA THR A 160 17.46 -12.84 -20.56
C THR A 160 18.30 -12.51 -19.32
N ASP A 161 19.39 -11.77 -19.51
CA ASP A 161 20.24 -11.29 -18.41
C ASP A 161 19.46 -10.44 -17.41
N ASP A 162 18.51 -9.63 -17.89
CA ASP A 162 17.69 -8.80 -17.00
C ASP A 162 16.72 -9.65 -16.16
N LEU A 163 16.15 -10.73 -16.71
CA LEU A 163 15.32 -11.67 -15.96
C LEU A 163 16.16 -12.45 -14.95
N ARG A 164 17.36 -12.89 -15.33
CA ARG A 164 18.33 -13.50 -14.38
C ARG A 164 18.62 -12.55 -13.23
N ALA A 165 18.95 -11.28 -13.54
CA ALA A 165 19.23 -10.27 -12.54
C ALA A 165 18.03 -10.01 -11.61
N LEU A 166 16.82 -9.97 -12.15
CA LEU A 166 15.59 -9.86 -11.36
C LEU A 166 15.44 -11.05 -10.39
N LEU A 167 15.67 -12.27 -10.86
CA LEU A 167 15.58 -13.49 -10.05
C LEU A 167 16.66 -13.53 -8.96
N HIS A 168 17.90 -13.14 -9.26
CA HIS A 168 18.96 -13.01 -8.26
C HIS A 168 18.60 -12.02 -7.14
N ARG A 169 17.97 -10.89 -7.47
CA ARG A 169 17.57 -9.91 -6.45
C ARG A 169 16.39 -10.40 -5.59
N THR A 170 15.49 -11.18 -6.17
CA THR A 170 14.23 -11.55 -5.52
C THR A 170 14.27 -12.88 -4.77
N ALA A 171 15.05 -13.86 -5.25
CA ALA A 171 15.23 -15.15 -4.61
C ALA A 171 15.61 -15.07 -3.11
N PRO A 172 16.64 -14.31 -2.68
CA PRO A 172 17.01 -14.21 -1.27
C PRO A 172 15.90 -13.56 -0.42
N THR A 173 15.08 -12.67 -1.01
CA THR A 173 13.93 -12.08 -0.30
C THR A 173 12.82 -13.08 -0.01
N ALA A 174 12.83 -14.25 -0.66
CA ALA A 174 11.96 -15.39 -0.38
C ALA A 174 12.67 -16.52 0.40
N GLY A 175 13.88 -16.27 0.92
CA GLY A 175 14.68 -17.27 1.64
C GLY A 175 15.21 -18.38 0.73
N ILE A 176 15.40 -18.10 -0.57
CA ILE A 176 15.99 -19.04 -1.53
C ILE A 176 17.49 -18.74 -1.60
N SER A 177 18.31 -19.78 -1.52
CA SER A 177 19.77 -19.64 -1.54
C SER A 177 20.31 -19.29 -2.92
N GLU A 178 21.53 -18.75 -2.97
CA GLU A 178 22.24 -18.50 -4.22
C GLU A 178 22.45 -19.79 -5.01
N VAL A 179 22.78 -20.90 -4.35
CA VAL A 179 22.97 -22.22 -4.99
C VAL A 179 21.68 -22.71 -5.65
N GLU A 180 20.54 -22.64 -4.95
CA GLU A 180 19.23 -22.98 -5.52
C GLU A 180 18.86 -22.07 -6.70
N THR A 181 19.21 -20.78 -6.59
CA THR A 181 18.98 -19.79 -7.64
C THR A 181 19.79 -20.12 -8.90
N GLU A 182 21.09 -20.34 -8.77
CA GLU A 182 21.97 -20.69 -9.89
C GLU A 182 21.54 -22.00 -10.56
N GLU A 183 21.14 -23.00 -9.78
CA GLU A 183 20.63 -24.26 -10.33
C GLU A 183 19.38 -24.05 -11.18
N ALA A 184 18.42 -23.28 -10.67
CA ALA A 184 17.19 -22.96 -11.39
C ALA A 184 17.46 -22.16 -12.68
N LEU A 185 18.42 -21.26 -12.67
CA LEU A 185 18.76 -20.40 -13.81
C LEU A 185 19.54 -21.11 -14.94
N LYS A 186 19.80 -22.42 -14.83
CA LYS A 186 20.38 -23.21 -15.94
C LYS A 186 19.42 -23.43 -17.11
N SER A 187 18.11 -23.27 -16.89
CA SER A 187 17.11 -23.47 -17.93
C SER A 187 15.92 -22.51 -17.76
N THR A 188 15.18 -22.27 -18.85
CA THR A 188 13.94 -21.48 -18.79
C THR A 188 12.92 -22.10 -17.84
N GLY A 189 12.68 -23.42 -17.92
CA GLY A 189 11.73 -24.09 -17.03
C GLY A 189 12.14 -24.02 -15.55
N GLY A 190 13.44 -24.04 -15.25
CA GLY A 190 13.95 -23.81 -13.90
C GLY A 190 13.70 -22.37 -13.42
N ALA A 191 13.92 -21.37 -14.26
CA ALA A 191 13.61 -19.98 -13.96
C ALA A 191 12.10 -19.77 -13.71
N GLU A 192 11.23 -20.41 -14.49
CA GLU A 192 9.78 -20.40 -14.30
C GLU A 192 9.38 -21.04 -12.95
N ALA A 193 9.97 -22.17 -12.61
CA ALA A 193 9.75 -22.82 -11.32
C ALA A 193 10.23 -21.94 -10.15
N LEU A 194 11.36 -21.26 -10.30
CA LEU A 194 11.88 -20.32 -9.31
C LEU A 194 10.93 -19.12 -9.10
N MET A 195 10.39 -18.53 -10.18
CA MET A 195 9.36 -17.48 -10.07
C MET A 195 8.16 -17.97 -9.27
N GLY A 196 7.64 -19.15 -9.60
CA GLY A 196 6.52 -19.77 -8.90
C GLY A 196 6.81 -19.98 -7.41
N MET A 197 8.01 -20.47 -7.09
CA MET A 197 8.45 -20.68 -5.70
C MET A 197 8.58 -19.37 -4.91
N ILE A 198 9.16 -18.33 -5.49
CA ILE A 198 9.26 -17.01 -4.86
C ILE A 198 7.86 -16.49 -4.51
N LEU A 199 6.96 -16.50 -5.50
CA LEU A 199 5.59 -16.00 -5.33
C LEU A 199 4.79 -16.83 -4.32
N SER A 200 4.94 -18.16 -4.32
CA SER A 200 4.25 -19.03 -3.37
C SER A 200 4.73 -18.80 -1.93
N ARG A 201 6.04 -18.72 -1.71
CA ARG A 201 6.60 -18.45 -0.37
C ARG A 201 6.10 -17.13 0.19
N PHE A 202 6.03 -16.08 -0.63
CA PHE A 202 5.46 -14.80 -0.19
C PHE A 202 3.98 -14.89 0.17
N ARG A 203 3.16 -15.54 -0.67
CA ARG A 203 1.73 -15.71 -0.38
C ARG A 203 1.52 -16.51 0.90
N ASP A 204 2.15 -17.66 1.01
CA ASP A 204 1.95 -18.59 2.12
C ASP A 204 2.50 -18.01 3.44
N GLY A 205 3.65 -17.32 3.37
CA GLY A 205 4.23 -16.60 4.50
C GLY A 205 3.35 -15.44 4.97
N ARG A 206 2.79 -14.65 4.06
CA ARG A 206 1.84 -13.58 4.38
C ARG A 206 0.62 -14.12 5.13
N GLU A 207 0.03 -15.21 4.65
CA GLU A 207 -1.13 -15.85 5.28
C GLU A 207 -0.79 -16.43 6.66
N ARG A 208 0.41 -17.00 6.80
CA ARG A 208 0.91 -17.53 8.07
C ARG A 208 1.08 -16.42 9.10
N ILE A 209 1.88 -15.39 8.78
CA ILE A 209 2.16 -14.29 9.72
C ILE A 209 0.87 -13.53 10.07
N THR A 210 0.00 -13.26 9.10
CA THR A 210 -1.27 -12.55 9.36
C THR A 210 -2.13 -13.31 10.36
N ARG A 211 -2.35 -14.61 10.15
CA ARG A 211 -3.13 -15.45 11.08
C ARG A 211 -2.49 -15.52 12.46
N ALA A 212 -1.17 -15.61 12.53
CA ALA A 212 -0.45 -15.67 13.79
C ALA A 212 -0.55 -14.36 14.58
N LEU A 213 -0.40 -13.21 13.93
CA LEU A 213 -0.54 -11.90 14.57
C LEU A 213 -1.96 -11.67 15.13
N PHE A 214 -2.99 -12.09 14.39
CA PHE A 214 -4.37 -12.06 14.90
C PHE A 214 -4.52 -12.93 16.15
N ARG A 215 -4.08 -14.18 16.10
CA ARG A 215 -4.17 -15.09 17.26
C ARG A 215 -3.36 -14.59 18.45
N MET A 216 -2.14 -14.12 18.21
CA MET A 216 -1.26 -13.54 19.22
C MET A 216 -1.95 -12.37 19.93
N THR A 217 -2.56 -11.46 19.17
CA THR A 217 -3.30 -10.32 19.72
C THR A 217 -4.46 -10.78 20.59
N SER A 218 -5.26 -11.74 20.12
CA SER A 218 -6.39 -12.28 20.90
C SER A 218 -5.94 -12.94 22.20
N LEU A 219 -4.83 -13.69 22.19
CA LEU A 219 -4.28 -14.34 23.39
C LEU A 219 -3.76 -13.30 24.40
N ARG A 220 -3.03 -12.29 23.92
CA ARG A 220 -2.57 -11.17 24.73
C ARG A 220 -3.73 -10.44 25.40
N ASP A 221 -4.78 -10.13 24.64
CA ASP A 221 -5.94 -9.39 25.14
C ASP A 221 -6.76 -10.24 26.15
N ALA A 222 -6.66 -11.57 26.09
CA ALA A 222 -7.19 -12.50 27.09
C ALA A 222 -6.26 -12.71 28.30
N GLY A 223 -5.09 -12.08 28.33
CA GLY A 223 -4.09 -12.23 29.40
C GLY A 223 -3.16 -13.44 29.25
N ASP A 224 -3.30 -14.25 28.20
CA ASP A 224 -2.43 -15.39 27.92
C ASP A 224 -1.19 -14.95 27.13
N LEU A 225 -0.25 -14.31 27.83
CA LEU A 225 0.99 -13.83 27.23
C LEU A 225 1.89 -14.97 26.75
N GLU A 226 1.92 -16.12 27.43
CA GLU A 226 2.78 -17.23 27.01
C GLU A 226 2.22 -17.92 25.76
N GLY A 227 0.91 -18.09 25.66
CA GLY A 227 0.26 -18.52 24.42
C GLY A 227 0.54 -17.56 23.27
N ALA A 228 0.49 -16.25 23.52
CA ALA A 228 0.83 -15.22 22.53
C ALA A 228 2.29 -15.35 22.04
N ARG A 229 3.25 -15.58 22.95
CA ARG A 229 4.66 -15.84 22.60
C ARG A 229 4.82 -17.13 21.81
N GLN A 230 4.18 -18.20 22.25
CA GLN A 230 4.27 -19.50 21.59
C GLN A 230 3.77 -19.41 20.15
N GLN A 231 2.68 -18.67 19.91
CA GLN A 231 2.16 -18.45 18.57
C GLN A 231 3.18 -17.80 17.62
N LEU A 232 4.05 -16.91 18.10
CA LEU A 232 5.11 -16.30 17.28
C LEU A 232 6.32 -17.23 17.12
N ARG A 233 6.69 -17.98 18.17
CA ARG A 233 7.74 -19.01 18.07
C ARG A 233 7.38 -20.09 17.07
N ASP A 234 6.12 -20.51 17.03
CA ASP A 234 5.60 -21.50 16.06
C ASP A 234 5.74 -21.01 14.62
N VAL A 235 5.53 -19.71 14.36
CA VAL A 235 5.78 -19.12 13.04
C VAL A 235 7.26 -19.09 12.72
N LEU A 236 8.10 -18.64 13.67
CA LEU A 236 9.55 -18.56 13.47
C LEU A 236 10.21 -19.92 13.22
N ALA A 237 9.60 -21.02 13.69
CA ALA A 237 10.06 -22.36 13.42
C ALA A 237 9.90 -22.79 11.95
N VAL A 238 8.96 -22.20 11.21
CA VAL A 238 8.61 -22.63 9.84
C VAL A 238 8.73 -21.54 8.78
N GLU A 239 8.78 -20.27 9.18
CA GLU A 239 8.87 -19.15 8.25
C GLU A 239 10.27 -19.03 7.66
N VAL A 240 10.36 -18.89 6.34
CA VAL A 240 11.64 -18.79 5.61
C VAL A 240 11.81 -17.44 4.94
N VAL A 241 10.73 -16.69 4.74
CA VAL A 241 10.77 -15.37 4.11
C VAL A 241 11.27 -14.34 5.11
N PRO A 242 12.42 -13.68 4.89
CA PRO A 242 13.06 -12.81 5.87
C PRO A 242 12.13 -11.73 6.45
N ILE A 243 11.36 -11.03 5.61
CA ILE A 243 10.48 -9.95 6.08
C ILE A 243 9.39 -10.45 7.05
N TYR A 244 8.89 -11.69 6.88
CA TYR A 244 7.86 -12.23 7.78
C TYR A 244 8.46 -12.80 9.06
N ARG A 245 9.71 -13.28 9.01
CA ARG A 245 10.47 -13.63 10.21
C ARG A 245 10.73 -12.40 11.07
N GLU A 246 11.22 -11.33 10.45
CA GLU A 246 11.48 -10.04 11.11
C GLU A 246 10.20 -9.52 11.79
N MET A 247 9.08 -9.51 11.08
CA MET A 247 7.78 -9.13 11.67
C MET A 247 7.41 -9.98 12.90
N ALA A 248 7.65 -11.29 12.88
CA ALA A 248 7.38 -12.16 14.03
C ALA A 248 8.35 -11.92 15.19
N GLU A 249 9.64 -11.69 14.90
CA GLU A 249 10.67 -11.35 15.89
C GLU A 249 10.37 -10.02 16.59
N GLU A 250 10.01 -8.97 15.83
CA GLU A 250 9.63 -7.67 16.36
C GLU A 250 8.41 -7.75 17.29
N ASN A 251 7.38 -8.50 16.87
CA ASN A 251 6.18 -8.68 17.68
C ASN A 251 6.47 -9.51 18.94
N LEU A 252 7.38 -10.48 18.86
CA LEU A 252 7.78 -11.30 20.00
C LEU A 252 8.54 -10.45 21.03
N ALA A 253 9.50 -9.64 20.58
CA ALA A 253 10.21 -8.69 21.42
C ALA A 253 9.26 -7.67 22.09
N GLY A 254 8.20 -7.25 21.38
CA GLY A 254 7.16 -6.39 21.93
C GLY A 254 6.36 -7.01 23.09
N LEU A 255 6.19 -8.34 23.10
CA LEU A 255 5.53 -9.07 24.21
C LEU A 255 6.45 -9.29 25.42
N ASP A 256 7.77 -9.17 25.23
CA ASP A 256 8.78 -9.32 26.28
C ASP A 256 9.11 -7.98 26.96
N SER A 257 8.69 -6.86 26.37
CA SER A 257 8.84 -5.54 26.97
C SER A 257 7.81 -5.33 28.09
N PRO A 258 8.22 -4.79 29.26
CA PRO A 258 7.26 -4.46 30.32
C PRO A 258 6.24 -3.42 29.81
N PRO A 259 4.99 -3.43 30.31
CA PRO A 259 4.03 -2.40 29.95
C PRO A 259 4.60 -1.03 30.31
N LEU A 260 4.53 -0.08 29.35
CA LEU A 260 4.83 1.32 29.62
C LEU A 260 3.94 1.78 30.78
N GLU A 261 4.55 2.20 31.88
CA GLU A 261 3.80 2.77 33.01
C GLU A 261 2.96 3.96 32.52
N PRO A 262 1.70 4.09 33.00
CA PRO A 262 0.77 5.14 32.59
C PRO A 262 1.21 6.55 33.01
#